data_AF-A0A383DHF3-F1
#
_entry.id   AF-A0A383DHF3-F1
#
_cell.length_a   1.000
_cell.length_b   1.000
_cell.length_c   1.000
_cell.angle_alpha   90.00
_cell.angle_beta   90.00
_cell.angle_gamma   90.00
#
_symmetry.space_group_name_H-M   'P 1'
#
loop_
_entity.id
_entity.type
_entity.pdbx_description
1 polymer ?
#
loop_
_entity_poly.entity_id
_entity_poly.type
_entity_poly.pdbx_seq_one_letter_code
_entity_poly.pdbx_strand_id
1 'polypeptide(L)' 'MGNIKVNCVALTEDKLLGGRVRFRQPASGYRVAIDPVLLASAVPAVSGSRVLDLGTGVG' A
#
# COMPACT_ATOMS: atom_id res chain seq x y z
N MET A 1 -32.54 1.53 -16.95
CA MET A 1 -31.74 1.14 -15.78
C MET A 1 -30.61 0.21 -16.24
N GLY A 2 -29.37 0.70 -16.33
CA GLY A 2 -28.21 -0.14 -16.65
C GLY A 2 -27.61 -0.71 -15.36
N ASN A 3 -27.53 -2.03 -15.25
CA ASN A 3 -26.91 -2.69 -14.10
C ASN A 3 -25.38 -2.50 -14.14
N ILE A 4 -24.83 -1.77 -13.16
CA ILE A 4 -23.39 -1.67 -12.96
C ILE A 4 -22.89 -3.02 -12.44
N LYS A 5 -22.07 -3.72 -13.23
CA LYS A 5 -21.32 -4.89 -12.75
C LYS A 5 -20.15 -4.42 -11.91
N VAL A 6 -20.19 -4.66 -10.61
CA VAL A 6 -19.02 -4.51 -9.73
C VAL A 6 -18.12 -5.72 -9.98
N ASN A 7 -16.93 -5.49 -10.54
CA ASN A 7 -15.91 -6.53 -10.65
C ASN A 7 -15.20 -6.66 -9.30
N CYS A 8 -15.37 -7.81 -8.64
CA CYS A 8 -14.63 -8.12 -7.42
C CYS A 8 -13.19 -8.50 -7.79
N VAL A 9 -12.22 -7.68 -7.37
CA VAL A 9 -10.79 -7.96 -7.57
C VAL A 9 -10.29 -8.84 -6.42
N ALA A 10 -9.62 -9.95 -6.74
CA ALA A 10 -9.00 -10.80 -5.73
C ALA A 10 -7.87 -10.05 -5.01
N LEU A 11 -7.84 -10.11 -3.68
CA LEU A 11 -6.80 -9.53 -2.84
C LEU A 11 -5.85 -10.61 -2.33
N THR A 12 -4.57 -10.27 -2.25
CA THR A 12 -3.53 -11.08 -1.60
C THR A 12 -2.94 -10.31 -0.43
N GLU A 13 -2.44 -11.02 0.59
CA GLU A 13 -1.70 -10.42 1.71
C GLU A 13 -0.20 -10.56 1.45
N ASP A 14 0.50 -9.42 1.48
CA ASP A 14 1.95 -9.37 1.33
C ASP A 14 2.62 -8.83 2.60
N LYS A 15 3.93 -9.07 2.71
CA LYS A 15 4.73 -8.80 3.90
C LYS A 15 6.01 -8.06 3.53
N LEU A 16 6.34 -7.01 4.28
CA LEU A 16 7.61 -6.30 4.19
C LEU A 16 8.34 -6.35 5.53
N LEU A 17 9.67 -6.14 5.50
CA LEU A 17 10.53 -6.08 6.69
C LEU A 17 10.39 -7.30 7.60
N GLY A 18 10.36 -8.51 7.01
CA GLY A 18 10.16 -9.75 7.76
C GLY A 18 8.75 -9.93 8.36
N GLY A 19 7.75 -9.20 7.86
CA GLY A 19 6.36 -9.29 8.34
C GLY A 19 5.99 -8.28 9.43
N ARG A 20 6.85 -7.29 9.68
CA ARG A 20 6.54 -6.11 10.52
C ARG A 20 5.52 -5.19 9.88
N VAL A 21 5.47 -5.17 8.54
CA VAL A 21 4.43 -4.49 7.77
C VAL A 21 3.68 -5.55 6.96
N ARG A 22 2.35 -5.51 7.04
CA ARG A 22 1.43 -6.41 6.34
C ARG A 22 0.36 -5.57 5.69
N PHE A 23 0.04 -5.87 4.45
CA PHE A 23 -0.93 -5.11 3.69
C PHE A 23 -1.60 -6.02 2.67
N ARG A 24 -2.81 -5.62 2.27
CA ARG A 24 -3.58 -6.32 1.25
C ARG A 24 -3.55 -5.51 -0.03
N GLN A 25 -3.25 -6.16 -1.13
CA GLN A 25 -3.26 -5.53 -2.44
C GLN A 25 -3.93 -6.44 -3.47
N PRO A 26 -4.40 -5.88 -4.59
CA PRO A 26 -4.87 -6.66 -5.72
C PRO A 26 -3.85 -7.74 -6.12
N ALA A 27 -4.34 -8.94 -6.40
CA ALA A 27 -3.52 -10.06 -6.87
C ALA A 27 -2.81 -9.73 -8.20
N SER A 28 -3.41 -8.84 -9.00
CA SER A 28 -2.96 -8.42 -10.33
C SER A 28 -3.12 -6.91 -10.51
N GLY A 29 -2.30 -6.32 -11.38
CA GLY A 29 -2.26 -4.87 -11.61
C GLY A 29 -1.06 -4.23 -10.93
N TYR A 30 -1.15 -2.93 -10.62
CA TYR A 30 -0.10 -2.23 -9.88
C TYR A 30 0.04 -2.83 -8.48
N ARG A 31 1.28 -3.19 -8.10
CA ARG A 31 1.62 -3.83 -6.84
C ARG A 31 2.74 -3.04 -6.17
N VAL A 32 2.72 -2.99 -4.84
CA VAL A 32 3.77 -2.35 -4.02
C VAL A 32 5.12 -2.96 -4.38
N ALA A 33 6.03 -2.09 -4.83
CA ALA A 33 7.44 -2.40 -5.07
C ALA A 33 8.29 -1.91 -3.90
N ILE A 34 9.62 -1.91 -4.05
CA ILE A 34 10.53 -1.47 -2.98
C ILE A 34 10.54 0.06 -2.81
N ASP A 35 10.17 0.83 -3.84
CA ASP A 35 10.30 2.29 -3.87
C ASP A 35 9.56 3.02 -2.72
N PRO A 36 8.30 2.68 -2.37
CA PRO A 36 7.60 3.31 -1.23
C PRO A 36 8.30 3.04 0.11
N VAL A 37 8.95 1.87 0.25
CA VAL A 37 9.72 1.53 1.45
C VAL A 37 10.98 2.39 1.55
N LEU A 38 11.68 2.56 0.43
CA LEU A 38 12.86 3.43 0.35
C LEU A 38 12.48 4.89 0.62
N LEU A 39 11.39 5.37 0.02
CA LEU A 39 10.87 6.71 0.25
C LEU A 39 10.52 6.94 1.72
N ALA A 40 9.79 6.02 2.34
CA ALA A 40 9.46 6.09 3.77
C ALA A 40 10.72 6.10 4.65
N SER A 41 11.75 5.31 4.29
CA SER A 41 13.01 5.26 5.05
C SER A 41 13.86 6.54 4.95
N ALA A 42 13.71 7.30 3.86
CA ALA A 42 14.42 8.56 3.66
C ALA A 42 13.84 9.71 4.51
N VAL A 43 12.64 9.53 5.07
CA VAL A 43 12.01 10.50 5.96
C VAL A 43 12.46 10.21 7.41
N PRO A 44 13.19 11.12 8.07
CA PRO A 44 13.65 10.94 9.45
C PRO A 44 12.53 11.21 10.47
N ALA A 45 11.36 10.60 10.27
CA ALA A 45 10.23 10.73 11.18
C ALA A 45 10.51 10.01 12.51
N VAL A 46 10.11 10.63 13.61
CA VAL A 46 10.25 10.08 14.96
C VAL A 46 8.88 9.95 15.62
N SER A 47 8.83 9.27 16.77
CA SER A 47 7.60 9.20 17.56
C SER A 47 7.09 10.61 17.90
N GLY A 48 5.81 10.85 17.62
CA GLY A 48 5.18 12.17 17.80
C GLY A 48 5.27 13.11 16.60
N SER A 49 6.00 12.75 15.53
CA SER A 49 5.97 13.49 14.26
C SER A 49 4.59 13.40 13.58
N ARG A 50 4.25 14.42 12.81
CA ARG A 50 3.12 14.41 11.87
C ARG A 50 3.66 14.22 10.45
N VAL A 51 3.16 13.23 9.73
CA VAL A 51 3.59 12.89 8.36
C VAL A 51 2.38 12.95 7.43
N LEU A 52 2.59 13.44 6.22
CA LEU A 52 1.60 13.48 5.15
C LEU A 52 2.17 12.76 3.93
N ASP A 53 1.44 11.75 3.43
CA ASP A 53 1.71 11.11 2.16
C ASP A 53 0.68 11.59 1.12
N LEU A 54 1.17 12.24 0.07
CA LEU A 54 0.35 12.79 -1.01
C LEU A 54 0.09 11.80 -2.14
N GLY A 55 0.62 10.58 -2.05
CA GLY A 55 0.60 9.56 -3.11
C GLY A 55 0.47 8.12 -2.61
N THR A 56 -0.20 7.90 -1.48
CA THR A 56 -0.26 6.63 -0.72
C THR A 56 -0.78 5.41 -1.50
N GLY A 57 -1.55 5.58 -2.58
CA GLY A 57 -2.01 4.45 -3.40
C GLY A 57 -2.82 3.42 -2.57
N VAL A 58 -2.28 2.20 -2.41
CA VAL A 58 -2.93 1.11 -1.62
C VAL A 58 -2.66 1.18 -0.12
N GLY A 59 -1.96 2.21 0.36
CA GLY A 59 -1.58 2.38 1.76
C GLY A 59 -0.08 2.63 1.89
#